data_AF-A0A7Z7YCN2-F1
#
_entry.id   AF-A0A7Z7YCN2-F1
#
_cell.length_a   1.000
_cell.length_b   1.000
_cell.length_c   1.000
_cell.angle_alpha   90.00
_cell.angle_beta   90.00
_cell.angle_gamma   90.00
#
_symmetry.space_group_name_H-M   'P 1'
#
loop_
_entity.id
_entity.type
_entity.pdbx_description
1 polymer ?
#
loop_
_entity_poly.entity_id
_entity_poly.type
_entity_poly.pdbx_seq_one_letter_code
_entity_poly.pdbx_strand_id
1 'polypeptide(L)' 'MANPKSVVDGKCPYCGSEEGFTERWVQNMCQYYSFDGKPIECNSYSVRGGTKQYCAECERVIHIPNLENIKGFN' A
#
# COMPACT_ATOMS: atom_id res chain seq x y z
N MET A 1 11.58 -3.12 -3.94
CA MET A 1 10.14 -3.20 -3.62
C MET A 1 9.43 -3.79 -4.81
N ALA A 2 8.60 -4.83 -4.62
CA ALA A 2 7.82 -5.39 -5.72
C ALA A 2 6.76 -4.37 -6.18
N ASN A 3 6.56 -4.25 -7.50
CA ASN A 3 5.51 -3.40 -8.05
C ASN A 3 4.13 -4.01 -7.74
N PRO A 4 3.14 -3.22 -7.27
CA PRO A 4 1.81 -3.71 -7.01
C PRO A 4 1.13 -4.18 -8.31
N LYS A 5 0.37 -5.29 -8.24
CA LYS A 5 -0.41 -5.78 -9.38
C LYS A 5 -1.70 -4.99 -9.54
N SER A 6 -2.12 -4.81 -10.79
CA SER A 6 -3.36 -4.12 -11.11
C SER A 6 -4.58 -5.00 -10.88
N VAL A 7 -5.66 -4.41 -10.36
CA VAL A 7 -7.01 -5.01 -10.33
C VAL A 7 -7.51 -5.17 -11.76
N VAL A 8 -8.13 -6.32 -12.05
CA VAL A 8 -8.72 -6.66 -13.36
C VAL A 8 -10.17 -7.06 -13.11
N ASP A 9 -11.11 -6.46 -13.86
CA ASP A 9 -12.56 -6.74 -13.75
C ASP A 9 -13.13 -6.62 -12.33
N GLY A 10 -12.60 -5.68 -11.52
CA GLY A 10 -13.01 -5.49 -10.12
C GLY A 10 -12.47 -6.54 -9.14
N LYS A 11 -11.64 -7.49 -9.59
CA LYS A 11 -11.11 -8.59 -8.77
C LYS A 11 -9.67 -8.38 -8.35
N CYS A 12 -9.36 -8.76 -7.11
CA CYS A 12 -8.01 -8.76 -6.60
C CYS A 12 -7.12 -9.74 -7.39
N PRO A 13 -5.95 -9.31 -7.93
CA PRO A 13 -5.06 -10.16 -8.72
C PRO A 13 -4.27 -11.19 -7.89
N TYR A 14 -4.51 -11.23 -6.57
CA TYR A 14 -3.84 -12.12 -5.63
C TYR A 14 -4.77 -13.19 -5.04
N CYS A 15 -5.99 -12.81 -4.67
CA CYS A 15 -6.96 -13.73 -4.05
C CYS A 15 -8.27 -13.91 -4.84
N GLY A 16 -8.49 -13.11 -5.90
CA GLY A 16 -9.71 -13.18 -6.71
C GLY A 16 -10.95 -12.54 -6.09
N SER A 17 -10.84 -11.96 -4.89
CA SER A 17 -11.95 -11.30 -4.17
C SER A 17 -12.48 -10.07 -4.93
N GLU A 18 -13.79 -9.87 -4.85
CA GLU A 18 -14.55 -8.72 -5.36
C GLU A 18 -14.91 -7.70 -4.26
N GLU A 19 -14.47 -7.92 -3.01
CA GLU A 19 -14.76 -7.07 -1.83
C GLU A 19 -14.16 -5.65 -1.91
N GLY A 20 -13.45 -5.33 -2.99
CA GLY A 20 -12.85 -4.02 -3.22
C GLY A 20 -11.53 -3.79 -2.49
N PHE A 21 -11.31 -2.56 -2.05
CA PHE A 21 -10.02 -2.10 -1.53
C PHE A 21 -10.16 -1.15 -0.34
N THR A 22 -9.09 -1.04 0.43
CA THR A 22 -8.91 -0.04 1.47
C THR A 22 -7.72 0.86 1.14
N GLU A 23 -7.83 2.13 1.50
CA GLU A 23 -6.77 3.10 1.36
C GLU A 23 -6.07 3.31 2.70
N ARG A 24 -4.75 3.13 2.74
CA ARG A 24 -3.95 3.36 3.96
C ARG A 24 -2.86 4.36 3.65
N TRP A 25 -2.74 5.38 4.49
CA TRP A 25 -1.60 6.30 4.47
C TRP A 25 -0.37 5.58 5.00
N VAL A 26 0.71 5.60 4.22
CA VAL A 26 1.97 4.97 4.62
C VAL A 26 3.07 6.00 4.62
N GLN A 27 3.92 6.03 5.67
CA GLN A 27 4.94 7.06 5.88
C GLN A 27 6.32 6.42 6.01
N ASN A 28 7.34 6.91 5.29
CA ASN A 28 8.74 6.53 5.56
C ASN A 28 9.17 7.18 6.87
N MET A 29 9.82 6.41 7.72
CA MET A 29 10.60 6.95 8.81
C MET A 29 12.08 6.74 8.53
N CYS A 30 12.86 7.79 8.72
CA CYS A 30 14.31 7.70 8.81
C CYS A 30 14.70 7.90 10.27
N GLN A 31 15.35 6.90 10.84
CA GLN A 31 15.88 6.98 12.20
C GLN A 31 17.36 7.36 12.15
N TYR A 32 17.70 8.51 12.73
CA TYR A 32 19.08 9.04 12.80
C TYR A 32 19.73 8.88 14.18
N TYR A 33 18.93 8.58 15.20
CA TYR A 33 19.38 8.40 16.57
C TYR A 33 18.84 7.08 17.12
N SER A 34 19.68 6.35 17.85
CA SER A 34 19.22 5.22 18.65
C SER A 34 18.31 5.70 19.78
N PHE A 35 17.59 4.78 20.42
CA PHE A 35 16.77 5.10 21.60
C PHE A 35 17.59 5.71 22.74
N ASP A 36 18.89 5.43 22.79
CA ASP A 36 19.83 6.01 23.76
C ASP A 36 20.39 7.39 23.33
N GLY A 37 19.86 7.97 22.25
CA GLY A 37 20.27 9.28 21.73
C GLY A 37 21.63 9.28 21.01
N LYS A 38 22.22 8.12 20.73
CA LYS A 38 23.48 8.04 19.97
C LYS A 38 23.20 8.17 18.48
N PRO A 39 24.02 8.90 17.72
CA PRO A 39 23.88 8.96 16.27
C PRO A 39 24.09 7.55 15.68
N ILE A 40 23.23 7.16 14.74
CA ILE A 40 23.36 5.90 13.98
C ILE A 40 23.45 6.19 12.49
N GLU A 41 24.05 5.26 11.74
CA GLU A 41 23.96 5.26 10.29
C GLU A 41 22.48 5.17 9.90
N CYS A 42 22.01 6.11 9.08
CA CYS A 42 20.59 6.33 8.81
C CYS A 42 19.87 5.01 8.51
N ASN A 43 18.98 4.59 9.41
CA ASN A 43 18.16 3.43 9.17
C ASN A 43 16.87 3.93 8.50
N SER A 44 16.86 3.89 7.16
CA SER A 44 15.73 4.30 6.36
C SER A 44 14.71 3.18 6.26
N TYR A 45 13.61 3.29 6.99
CA TYR A 45 12.44 2.44 6.77
C TYR A 45 11.69 3.00 5.58
N SER A 46 11.93 2.40 4.42
CA SER A 46 11.34 2.88 3.18
C SER A 46 9.85 2.51 3.12
N VAL A 47 8.98 3.47 3.37
CA VAL A 47 7.53 3.29 3.17
C VAL A 47 6.93 4.47 2.43
N ARG A 48 7.28 4.64 1.12
CA ARG A 48 7.00 5.85 0.32
C ARG A 48 5.71 6.53 0.78
N GLY A 49 5.88 7.69 1.43
CA GLY A 49 4.83 8.60 1.87
C GLY A 49 3.70 8.66 0.85
N GLY A 50 2.52 8.18 1.20
CA GLY A 50 1.37 8.26 0.33
C GLY A 50 0.27 7.25 0.65
N THR A 51 -0.93 7.56 0.18
CA THR A 51 -2.06 6.65 0.19
C THR A 51 -1.76 5.48 -0.75
N LYS A 52 -1.77 4.26 -0.22
CA LYS A 52 -1.70 3.02 -1.00
C LYS A 52 -3.01 2.27 -0.89
N GLN A 53 -3.35 1.58 -1.96
CA GLN A 53 -4.53 0.73 -2.03
C GLN A 53 -4.15 -0.71 -1.66
N TYR A 54 -4.98 -1.32 -0.83
CA TYR A 54 -4.82 -2.69 -0.36
C TYR A 54 -6.11 -3.45 -0.62
N CYS A 55 -6.02 -4.72 -1.03
CA CYS A 55 -7.20 -5.57 -1.11
C CYS A 55 -7.85 -5.69 0.27
N ALA A 56 -9.18 -5.53 0.33
CA ALA A 56 -9.92 -5.61 1.60
C ALA A 56 -9.82 -7.01 2.25
N GLU A 57 -9.65 -8.06 1.44
CA GLU A 57 -9.59 -9.45 1.91
C GLU A 57 -8.17 -9.90 2.26
N CYS A 58 -7.22 -9.79 1.32
CA CYS A 58 -5.87 -10.37 1.49
C CYS A 58 -4.79 -9.37 1.91
N GLU A 59 -5.17 -8.10 2.11
CA GLU A 59 -4.29 -7.01 2.56
C GLU A 59 -3.03 -6.78 1.72
N ARG A 60 -2.97 -7.33 0.49
CA ARG A 60 -1.86 -7.08 -0.43
C ARG A 60 -2.03 -5.73 -1.11
N VAL A 61 -0.91 -5.04 -1.31
CA VAL A 61 -0.87 -3.79 -2.07
C VAL A 61 -1.29 -4.07 -3.51
N ILE A 62 -2.31 -3.37 -3.97
CA ILE A 62 -2.86 -3.45 -5.33
C ILE A 62 -2.81 -2.08 -5.97
N HIS A 63 -2.91 -2.05 -7.29
CA HIS A 63 -3.12 -0.83 -8.05
C HIS A 63 -4.49 -0.89 -8.72
N ILE A 64 -5.30 0.14 -8.56
CA ILE A 64 -6.57 0.26 -9.28
C ILE A 64 -6.41 1.32 -10.36
N PRO A 65 -6.30 0.91 -11.64
CA PRO A 65 -6.32 1.85 -12.74
C PRO A 65 -7.75 2.38 -12.93
N ASN A 66 -7.93 3.70 -12.88
CA ASN A 66 -9.20 4.40 -13.11
C ASN A 66 -10.34 3.96 -12.16
N LEU A 67 -10.37 4.55 -10.95
CA LEU A 67 -11.39 4.35 -9.90
C LEU A 67 -12.83 4.42 -10.42
N GLU A 68 -13.09 5.25 -11.45
CA GLU A 68 -14.40 5.46 -12.06
C GLU A 68 -14.98 4.22 -12.77
N ASN A 69 -14.15 3.23 -13.13
CA ASN A 69 -14.59 2.03 -13.85
C ASN A 69 -14.89 0.82 -12.94
N ILE A 70 -14.73 0.95 -11.62
CA ILE A 70 -15.14 -0.12 -10.70
C ILE A 70 -16.65 -0.02 -10.49
N LYS A 71 -17.39 -1.04 -10.97
CA LYS A 71 -18.80 -1.22 -10.65
C LYS A 71 -18.98 -1.24 -9.13
N GLY A 72 -19.67 -0.24 -8.57
CA GLY A 72 -19.97 -0.17 -7.13
C GLY A 72 -19.39 1.04 -6.40
N PHE A 73 -18.68 1.95 -7.07
CA PHE A 73 -18.33 3.25 -6.49
C PHE A 73 -19.54 4.20 -6.56
N ASN A 74 -20.40 4.14 -5.54
CA ASN A 74 -21.42 5.13 -5.17
C ASN A 74 -21.40 5.30 -3.65
#